data_AF-A0A2W2JAK7-F1
#
_entry.id   AF-A0A2W2JAK7-F1
#
_cell.length_a   1.000
_cell.length_b   1.000
_cell.length_c   1.000
_cell.angle_alpha   90.00
_cell.angle_beta   90.00
_cell.angle_gamma   90.00
#
_symmetry.space_group_name_H-M   'P 1'
#
loop_
_entity.id
_entity.type
_entity.pdbx_description
1 polymer ?
#
loop_
_entity_poly.entity_id
_entity_poly.type
_entity_poly.pdbx_seq_one_letter_code
_entity_poly.pdbx_strand_id
1 'polypeptide(L)'
;PPLDPKEFISSAKKDTAPLSPDTLFPGTQLTMGENVYKKGPTDDSKNCATAAQGTLPKALTDNGCTRLLRVTYSQDGIAVTLGIAVFDTDAQAAKARGGTDQKSIVKPLPGGDVKAFCNGAVCRSTTNSLGRYAYFTLTGFTNGKNVTAKDTKVFRTGDDLAQFAFQQISRRGEAQASAAATQ
;
A
#
# COMPACT_ATOMS: atom_id res chain seq x y z
N PRO A 1 28.19 -10.38 -12.88
CA PRO A 1 26.74 -10.65 -12.96
C PRO A 1 25.96 -9.39 -12.57
N PRO A 2 24.86 -9.02 -13.25
CA PRO A 2 24.02 -7.92 -12.80
C PRO A 2 23.46 -8.25 -11.41
N LEU A 3 23.50 -7.26 -10.51
CA LEU A 3 22.93 -7.36 -9.17
C LEU A 3 21.41 -7.49 -9.28
N ASP A 4 20.80 -8.46 -8.57
CA ASP A 4 19.35 -8.66 -8.60
C ASP A 4 18.64 -7.58 -7.75
N PRO A 5 17.81 -6.70 -8.35
CA PRO A 5 17.06 -5.68 -7.63
C PRO A 5 16.20 -6.20 -6.47
N LYS A 6 15.70 -7.44 -6.57
CA LYS A 6 14.85 -8.03 -5.52
C LYS A 6 15.62 -8.27 -4.23
N GLU A 7 16.92 -8.52 -4.31
CA GLU A 7 17.74 -8.67 -3.11
C GLU A 7 17.83 -7.38 -2.30
N PHE A 8 17.83 -6.21 -2.96
CA PHE A 8 17.95 -4.92 -2.28
C PHE A 8 16.71 -4.52 -1.49
N ILE A 9 15.58 -5.19 -1.72
CA ILE A 9 14.34 -4.96 -0.97
C ILE A 9 13.95 -6.18 -0.12
N SER A 10 14.77 -7.23 -0.04
CA SER A 10 14.39 -8.47 0.65
C SER A 10 14.55 -8.38 2.17
N SER A 11 15.38 -7.47 2.68
CA SER A 11 15.57 -7.32 4.13
C SER A 11 15.96 -5.92 4.55
N ALA A 12 15.74 -5.59 5.83
CA ALA A 12 16.15 -4.32 6.42
C ALA A 12 17.65 -4.02 6.29
N LYS A 13 18.47 -5.07 6.23
CA LYS A 13 19.94 -4.95 6.10
C LYS A 13 20.37 -4.52 4.70
N LYS A 14 19.62 -4.93 3.67
CA LYS A 14 19.91 -4.61 2.27
C LYS A 14 19.15 -3.37 1.79
N ASP A 15 17.99 -3.13 2.37
CA ASP A 15 17.10 -2.03 2.01
C ASP A 15 17.35 -0.78 2.88
N THR A 16 18.40 -0.03 2.54
CA THR A 16 18.97 1.03 3.37
C THR A 16 18.61 2.45 2.91
N ALA A 17 18.00 2.60 1.73
CA ALA A 17 17.56 3.90 1.24
C ALA A 17 16.55 4.56 2.21
N PRO A 18 16.45 5.89 2.27
CA PRO A 18 15.43 6.55 3.09
C PRO A 18 14.00 6.08 2.75
N LEU A 19 13.21 5.79 3.78
CA LEU A 19 11.84 5.29 3.63
C LEU A 19 10.86 6.24 4.33
N SER A 20 9.98 6.85 3.55
CA SER A 20 8.97 7.81 3.99
C SER A 20 7.77 7.81 3.04
N PRO A 21 6.63 8.42 3.42
CA PRO A 21 5.51 8.58 2.49
C PRO A 21 5.90 9.41 1.26
N ASP A 22 6.79 10.39 1.39
CA ASP A 22 7.22 11.22 0.26
C ASP A 22 8.06 10.43 -0.75
N THR A 23 8.87 9.48 -0.27
CA THR A 23 9.68 8.62 -1.15
C THR A 23 8.87 7.50 -1.80
N LEU A 24 7.84 6.96 -1.13
CA LEU A 24 6.97 5.92 -1.70
C LEU A 24 5.82 6.46 -2.54
N PHE A 25 5.32 7.65 -2.21
CA PHE A 25 4.14 8.24 -2.82
C PHE A 25 4.46 9.65 -3.35
N PRO A 26 5.40 9.80 -4.30
CA PRO A 26 5.85 11.11 -4.74
C PRO A 26 4.76 11.90 -5.49
N GLY A 27 4.92 13.23 -5.53
CA GLY A 27 4.03 14.13 -6.27
C GLY A 27 2.71 14.44 -5.55
N THR A 28 1.82 15.15 -6.26
CA THR A 28 0.49 15.59 -5.80
C THR A 28 -0.65 14.84 -6.48
N GLN A 29 -0.33 14.00 -7.46
CA GLN A 29 -1.27 13.17 -8.21
C GLN A 29 -0.57 11.90 -8.70
N LEU A 30 -1.35 10.88 -9.00
CA LEU A 30 -0.89 9.64 -9.60
C LEU A 30 -1.57 9.43 -10.94
N THR A 31 -0.78 9.16 -11.98
CA THR A 31 -1.28 8.80 -13.31
C THR A 31 -1.06 7.31 -13.56
N MET A 32 -2.13 6.57 -13.85
CA MET A 32 -2.11 5.15 -14.23
C MET A 32 -2.84 4.97 -15.56
N GLY A 33 -2.08 4.90 -16.65
CA GLY A 33 -2.64 4.99 -18.00
C GLY A 33 -3.35 6.33 -18.18
N GLU A 34 -4.65 6.29 -18.54
CA GLU A 34 -5.49 7.48 -18.72
C GLU A 34 -6.10 8.00 -17.41
N ASN A 35 -6.00 7.23 -16.30
CA ASN A 35 -6.58 7.62 -15.02
C ASN A 35 -5.64 8.57 -14.28
N VAL A 36 -6.17 9.68 -13.79
CA VAL A 36 -5.43 10.63 -12.94
C VAL A 36 -6.13 10.70 -11.59
N TYR A 37 -5.44 10.20 -10.57
CA TYR A 37 -5.91 10.18 -9.19
C TYR A 37 -5.30 11.35 -8.42
N LYS A 38 -6.12 12.14 -7.74
CA LYS A 38 -5.65 13.19 -6.85
C LYS A 38 -5.08 12.57 -5.58
N LYS A 39 -3.86 12.96 -5.20
CA LYS A 39 -3.27 12.54 -3.92
C LYS A 39 -3.96 13.28 -2.78
N GLY A 40 -4.38 12.51 -1.79
CA GLY A 40 -4.91 12.99 -0.52
C GLY A 40 -3.85 12.90 0.59
N PRO A 41 -4.28 12.70 1.84
CA PRO A 41 -3.36 12.65 2.97
C PRO A 41 -2.44 11.44 2.91
N THR A 42 -1.27 11.58 3.55
CA THR A 42 -0.32 10.51 3.82
C THR A 42 -0.09 10.38 5.31
N ASP A 43 0.31 9.18 5.75
CA ASP A 43 0.65 8.91 7.15
C ASP A 43 1.74 7.84 7.26
N ASP A 44 2.48 7.85 8.36
CA ASP A 44 3.54 6.89 8.68
C ASP A 44 3.40 6.43 10.13
N SER A 45 2.74 5.28 10.30
CA SER A 45 2.44 4.71 11.60
C SER A 45 3.51 3.70 12.03
N LYS A 46 4.23 3.97 13.12
CA LYS A 46 5.16 3.00 13.74
C LYS A 46 4.46 1.84 14.46
N ASN A 47 3.20 2.03 14.85
CA ASN A 47 2.36 0.96 15.36
C ASN A 47 1.40 0.52 14.25
N CYS A 48 1.77 -0.53 13.51
CA CYS A 48 1.00 -0.95 12.34
C CYS A 48 -0.46 -1.32 12.67
N ALA A 49 -0.73 -1.81 13.88
CA ALA A 49 -2.06 -2.22 14.29
C ALA A 49 -3.06 -1.06 14.35
N THR A 50 -2.62 0.18 14.64
CA THR A 50 -3.52 1.35 14.74
C THR A 50 -4.00 1.85 13.38
N ALA A 51 -3.25 1.52 12.33
CA ALA A 51 -3.53 1.84 10.93
C ALA A 51 -4.24 0.69 10.17
N ALA A 52 -4.68 -0.33 10.90
CA ALA A 52 -5.37 -1.50 10.38
C ALA A 52 -6.69 -1.76 11.15
N GLN A 53 -7.56 -2.59 10.57
CA GLN A 53 -8.87 -2.97 11.11
C GLN A 53 -9.17 -4.44 10.84
N GLY A 54 -10.15 -4.97 11.57
CA GLY A 54 -10.59 -6.36 11.47
C GLY A 54 -9.48 -7.33 11.85
N THR A 55 -9.13 -8.26 10.97
CA THR A 55 -8.11 -9.30 11.21
C THR A 55 -6.68 -8.85 10.88
N LEU A 56 -6.53 -7.74 10.15
CA LEU A 56 -5.21 -7.25 9.72
C LEU A 56 -4.27 -6.87 10.88
N PRO A 57 -4.70 -6.21 11.96
CA PRO A 57 -3.82 -5.89 13.09
C PRO A 57 -3.07 -7.10 13.64
N LYS A 58 -3.73 -8.27 13.74
CA LYS A 58 -3.10 -9.51 14.18
C LYS A 58 -2.07 -10.00 13.17
N ALA A 59 -2.42 -10.06 11.89
CA ALA A 59 -1.51 -10.50 10.83
C ALA A 59 -0.25 -9.63 10.74
N LEU A 60 -0.36 -8.31 10.98
CA LEU A 60 0.78 -7.39 11.00
C LEU A 60 1.64 -7.58 12.27
N THR A 61 1.02 -7.62 13.45
CA THR A 61 1.74 -7.75 14.73
C THR A 61 2.44 -9.10 14.86
N ASP A 62 1.76 -10.20 14.54
CA ASP A 62 2.32 -11.56 14.65
C ASP A 62 3.56 -11.79 13.75
N ASN A 63 3.73 -10.95 12.73
CA ASN A 63 4.83 -11.06 11.76
C ASN A 63 5.87 -9.94 11.90
N GLY A 64 5.75 -9.07 12.91
CA GLY A 64 6.75 -8.04 13.20
C GLY A 64 6.71 -6.85 12.24
N CYS A 65 5.52 -6.40 11.85
CA CYS A 65 5.40 -5.13 11.12
C CYS A 65 5.98 -3.98 11.95
N THR A 66 6.89 -3.22 11.35
CA THR A 66 7.63 -2.12 11.99
C THR A 66 7.05 -0.75 11.68
N ARG A 67 6.50 -0.59 10.47
CA ARG A 67 5.87 0.65 9.98
C ARG A 67 4.75 0.30 9.00
N LEU A 68 3.69 1.09 9.01
CA LEU A 68 2.63 1.05 8.01
C LEU A 68 2.47 2.46 7.42
N LEU A 69 3.00 2.65 6.21
CA LEU A 69 2.89 3.89 5.45
C LEU A 69 1.59 3.87 4.66
N ARG A 70 0.83 4.95 4.70
CA ARG A 70 -0.47 5.06 4.03
C ARG A 70 -0.55 6.31 3.16
N VAL A 71 -1.32 6.20 2.09
CA VAL A 71 -1.76 7.31 1.26
C VAL A 71 -3.19 7.05 0.80
N THR A 72 -4.00 8.09 0.69
CA THR A 72 -5.29 7.98 -0.01
C THR A 72 -5.26 8.74 -1.30
N TYR A 73 -5.78 8.13 -2.36
CA TYR A 73 -6.03 8.76 -3.65
C TYR A 73 -7.53 8.80 -3.94
N SER A 74 -7.97 9.73 -4.79
CA SER A 74 -9.38 9.80 -5.21
C SER A 74 -9.55 10.23 -6.66
N GLN A 75 -10.65 9.78 -7.27
CA GLN A 75 -11.12 10.16 -8.59
C GLN A 75 -12.62 9.90 -8.68
N ASP A 76 -13.41 10.85 -9.21
CA ASP A 76 -14.83 10.67 -9.56
C ASP A 76 -15.71 10.04 -8.45
N GLY A 77 -15.53 10.48 -7.20
CA GLY A 77 -16.31 9.98 -6.06
C GLY A 77 -15.90 8.59 -5.55
N ILE A 78 -14.78 8.05 -6.04
CA ILE A 78 -14.12 6.85 -5.54
C ILE A 78 -12.86 7.28 -4.78
N ALA A 79 -12.65 6.69 -3.61
CA ALA A 79 -11.43 6.86 -2.83
C ALA A 79 -10.78 5.49 -2.55
N VAL A 80 -9.45 5.50 -2.46
CA VAL A 80 -8.64 4.31 -2.25
C VAL A 80 -7.49 4.63 -1.30
N THR A 81 -7.47 3.98 -0.15
CA THR A 81 -6.30 4.00 0.73
C THR A 81 -5.38 2.86 0.34
N LEU A 82 -4.14 3.19 -0.03
CA LEU A 82 -3.02 2.27 -0.16
C LEU A 82 -2.24 2.26 1.15
N GLY A 83 -2.02 1.08 1.73
CA GLY A 83 -1.10 0.86 2.84
C GLY A 83 0.07 -0.01 2.42
N ILE A 84 1.29 0.37 2.79
CA ILE A 84 2.51 -0.42 2.63
C ILE A 84 3.07 -0.70 4.03
N ALA A 85 2.93 -1.95 4.48
CA ALA A 85 3.50 -2.47 5.71
C ALA A 85 4.94 -2.92 5.49
N VAL A 86 5.81 -2.59 6.43
CA VAL A 86 7.25 -2.81 6.38
C VAL A 86 7.66 -3.84 7.42
N PHE A 87 8.37 -4.87 7.00
CA PHE A 87 8.87 -5.95 7.85
C PHE A 87 10.39 -6.00 7.79
N ASP A 88 11.05 -6.81 8.62
CA ASP A 88 12.51 -6.95 8.53
C ASP A 88 12.96 -7.85 7.38
N THR A 89 12.12 -8.79 6.96
CA THR A 89 12.41 -9.76 5.91
C THR A 89 11.23 -9.98 4.96
N ASP A 90 11.53 -10.47 3.77
CA ASP A 90 10.57 -10.93 2.77
C ASP A 90 9.69 -12.07 3.29
N ALA A 91 10.25 -13.00 4.05
CA ALA A 91 9.53 -14.11 4.66
C ALA A 91 8.45 -13.62 5.64
N GLN A 92 8.76 -12.59 6.44
CA GLN A 92 7.77 -11.97 7.34
C GLN A 92 6.64 -11.29 6.57
N ALA A 93 6.98 -10.52 5.53
CA ALA A 93 5.98 -9.88 4.68
C ALA A 93 5.08 -10.90 3.96
N ALA A 94 5.66 -11.96 3.41
CA ALA A 94 4.94 -13.04 2.76
C ALA A 94 4.02 -13.79 3.74
N LYS A 95 4.49 -14.03 4.97
CA LYS A 95 3.68 -14.68 6.02
C LYS A 95 2.55 -13.77 6.50
N ALA A 96 2.78 -12.47 6.65
CA ALA A 96 1.74 -11.49 6.97
C ALA A 96 0.66 -11.47 5.88
N ARG A 97 1.06 -11.43 4.59
CA ARG A 97 0.15 -11.54 3.45
C ARG A 97 -0.66 -12.84 3.50
N GLY A 98 0.01 -13.97 3.72
CA GLY A 98 -0.63 -15.29 3.81
C GLY A 98 -1.60 -15.45 4.98
N GLY A 99 -1.43 -14.68 6.06
CA GLY A 99 -2.34 -14.63 7.20
C GLY A 99 -3.53 -13.69 7.05
N THR A 100 -3.73 -13.09 5.87
CA THR A 100 -4.87 -12.18 5.63
C THR A 100 -6.11 -12.88 5.08
N ASP A 101 -7.26 -12.31 5.36
CA ASP A 101 -8.57 -12.74 4.85
C ASP A 101 -9.41 -11.55 4.38
N GLN A 102 -10.68 -11.78 4.04
CA GLN A 102 -11.58 -10.71 3.58
C GLN A 102 -11.88 -9.64 4.65
N LYS A 103 -11.56 -9.90 5.93
CA LYS A 103 -11.72 -8.96 7.04
C LYS A 103 -10.41 -8.24 7.37
N SER A 104 -9.34 -8.51 6.62
CA SER A 104 -8.05 -7.83 6.78
C SER A 104 -8.08 -6.49 6.04
N ILE A 105 -8.28 -5.41 6.79
CA ILE A 105 -8.57 -4.09 6.22
C ILE A 105 -7.50 -3.10 6.63
N VAL A 106 -6.85 -2.44 5.66
CA VAL A 106 -6.08 -1.22 5.91
C VAL A 106 -7.07 -0.10 6.26
N LYS A 107 -6.84 0.60 7.37
CA LYS A 107 -7.77 1.63 7.83
C LYS A 107 -7.79 2.81 6.84
N PRO A 108 -8.97 3.28 6.40
CA PRO A 108 -9.10 4.47 5.56
C PRO A 108 -8.33 5.65 6.16
N LEU A 109 -7.73 6.47 5.29
CA LEU A 109 -7.06 7.71 5.67
C LEU A 109 -7.76 8.90 4.99
N PRO A 110 -8.89 9.39 5.53
CA PRO A 110 -9.54 10.61 5.05
C PRO A 110 -8.78 11.86 5.52
N GLY A 111 -9.07 13.00 4.90
CA GLY A 111 -8.41 14.28 5.20
C GLY A 111 -8.19 15.11 3.95
N GLY A 112 -7.97 16.42 4.14
CA GLY A 112 -7.96 17.37 3.02
C GLY A 112 -9.29 17.28 2.25
N ASP A 113 -9.20 17.04 0.95
CA ASP A 113 -10.37 16.91 0.06
C ASP A 113 -10.97 15.49 0.04
N VAL A 114 -10.34 14.52 0.72
CA VAL A 114 -10.82 13.14 0.78
C VAL A 114 -11.82 13.00 1.93
N LYS A 115 -13.10 12.84 1.57
CA LYS A 115 -14.19 12.54 2.52
C LYS A 115 -13.97 11.18 3.21
N ALA A 116 -14.56 11.03 4.39
CA ALA A 116 -14.65 9.73 5.05
C ALA A 116 -15.35 8.71 4.12
N PHE A 117 -14.78 7.51 4.01
CA PHE A 117 -15.28 6.42 3.19
C PHE A 117 -15.01 5.09 3.88
N CYS A 118 -15.71 4.03 3.48
CA CYS A 118 -15.65 2.70 4.11
C CYS A 118 -15.93 2.70 5.63
N ASN A 119 -16.78 3.61 6.09
CA ASN A 119 -17.26 3.69 7.48
C ASN A 119 -18.64 3.01 7.59
N GLY A 120 -18.67 1.69 7.44
CA GLY A 120 -19.90 0.88 7.47
C GLY A 120 -20.42 0.45 6.09
N ALA A 121 -19.91 1.05 5.01
CA ALA A 121 -20.16 0.58 3.65
C ALA A 121 -19.29 -0.63 3.31
N VAL A 122 -19.80 -1.52 2.46
CA VAL A 122 -19.02 -2.59 1.84
C VAL A 122 -18.01 -1.96 0.89
N CYS A 123 -16.74 -2.25 1.10
CA CYS A 123 -15.62 -1.78 0.29
C CYS A 123 -14.81 -2.96 -0.26
N ARG A 124 -14.02 -2.70 -1.30
CA ARG A 124 -13.15 -3.69 -1.90
C ARG A 124 -11.75 -3.57 -1.33
N SER A 125 -11.20 -4.67 -0.82
CA SER A 125 -9.80 -4.76 -0.44
C SER A 125 -8.99 -5.65 -1.37
N THR A 126 -7.70 -5.34 -1.51
CA THR A 126 -6.71 -6.23 -2.14
C THR A 126 -5.48 -6.31 -1.25
N THR A 127 -4.73 -7.41 -1.36
CA THR A 127 -3.53 -7.66 -0.56
C THR A 127 -2.49 -8.38 -1.42
N ASN A 128 -1.23 -7.96 -1.34
CA ASN A 128 -0.11 -8.69 -1.92
C ASN A 128 1.22 -8.34 -1.21
N SER A 129 2.34 -8.93 -1.60
CA SER A 129 3.66 -8.70 -1.01
C SER A 129 4.78 -8.69 -2.05
N LEU A 130 5.82 -7.89 -1.82
CA LEU A 130 7.05 -7.86 -2.63
C LEU A 130 8.24 -7.48 -1.73
N GLY A 131 9.29 -8.31 -1.71
CA GLY A 131 10.40 -8.13 -0.78
C GLY A 131 9.89 -8.07 0.67
N ARG A 132 10.50 -7.23 1.49
CA ARG A 132 10.15 -6.98 2.90
C ARG A 132 8.85 -6.19 3.11
N TYR A 133 8.01 -6.06 2.08
CA TYR A 133 6.80 -5.25 2.08
C TYR A 133 5.55 -6.09 1.83
N ALA A 134 4.51 -5.85 2.61
CA ALA A 134 3.14 -6.27 2.27
C ALA A 134 2.31 -5.01 2.00
N TYR A 135 1.51 -5.01 0.94
CA TYR A 135 0.71 -3.85 0.55
C TYR A 135 -0.76 -4.21 0.37
N PHE A 136 -1.60 -3.24 0.71
CA PHE A 136 -3.03 -3.40 0.87
C PHE A 136 -3.73 -2.22 0.21
N THR A 137 -4.85 -2.47 -0.48
CA THR A 137 -5.76 -1.39 -0.87
C THR A 137 -7.09 -1.55 -0.17
N LEU A 138 -7.74 -0.43 0.10
CA LEU A 138 -9.15 -0.37 0.47
C LEU A 138 -9.81 0.68 -0.40
N THR A 139 -10.71 0.26 -1.28
CA THR A 139 -11.38 1.12 -2.25
C THR A 139 -12.88 1.15 -1.99
N GLY A 140 -13.46 2.36 -1.99
CA GLY A 140 -14.90 2.54 -1.80
C GLY A 140 -15.41 3.86 -2.35
N PHE A 141 -16.73 4.01 -2.36
CA PHE A 141 -17.37 5.26 -2.72
C PHE A 141 -17.32 6.27 -1.56
N THR A 142 -17.09 7.54 -1.89
CA THR A 142 -17.06 8.64 -0.91
C THR A 142 -18.45 9.12 -0.48
N ASN A 143 -19.51 8.54 -1.04
CA ASN A 143 -20.92 8.85 -0.71
C ASN A 143 -21.57 7.78 0.19
N GLY A 144 -20.80 6.78 0.66
CA GLY A 144 -21.31 5.71 1.53
C GLY A 144 -22.05 4.58 0.82
N LYS A 145 -22.14 4.59 -0.52
CA LYS A 145 -22.69 3.47 -1.29
C LYS A 145 -21.83 2.21 -1.10
N ASN A 146 -22.48 1.06 -0.98
CA ASN A 146 -21.82 -0.25 -1.03
C ASN A 146 -21.20 -0.52 -2.40
N VAL A 147 -19.97 -1.01 -2.40
CA VAL A 147 -19.34 -1.61 -3.58
C VAL A 147 -19.99 -2.96 -3.87
N THR A 148 -20.30 -3.20 -5.14
CA THR A 148 -20.84 -4.46 -5.66
C THR A 148 -19.95 -4.98 -6.78
N ALA A 149 -20.16 -6.22 -7.20
CA ALA A 149 -19.42 -6.82 -8.32
C ALA A 149 -19.63 -6.09 -9.67
N LYS A 150 -20.65 -5.23 -9.78
CA LYS A 150 -20.91 -4.43 -11.00
C LYS A 150 -20.11 -3.13 -11.05
N ASP A 151 -19.52 -2.70 -9.93
CA ASP A 151 -18.81 -1.42 -9.84
C ASP A 151 -17.37 -1.55 -10.38
N THR A 152 -17.23 -1.85 -11.68
CA THR A 152 -15.93 -2.14 -12.33
C THR A 152 -14.91 -1.01 -12.20
N LYS A 153 -15.37 0.25 -12.15
CA LYS A 153 -14.50 1.42 -11.88
C LYS A 153 -13.81 1.33 -10.52
N VAL A 154 -14.52 0.89 -9.48
CA VAL A 154 -13.95 0.70 -8.13
C VAL A 154 -12.88 -0.39 -8.14
N PHE A 155 -13.11 -1.48 -8.89
CA PHE A 155 -12.14 -2.56 -9.04
C PHE A 155 -10.88 -2.06 -9.73
N ARG A 156 -11.03 -1.39 -10.89
CA ARG A 156 -9.93 -0.78 -11.63
C ARG A 156 -9.14 0.19 -10.77
N THR A 157 -9.80 1.08 -10.02
CA THR A 157 -9.11 2.01 -9.12
C THR A 157 -8.27 1.27 -8.07
N GLY A 158 -8.83 0.27 -7.40
CA GLY A 158 -8.05 -0.54 -6.43
C GLY A 158 -6.87 -1.27 -7.08
N ASP A 159 -7.05 -1.79 -8.29
CA ASP A 159 -6.01 -2.53 -9.02
C ASP A 159 -4.89 -1.62 -9.52
N ASP A 160 -5.22 -0.42 -10.00
CA ASP A 160 -4.26 0.62 -10.37
C ASP A 160 -3.36 0.98 -9.17
N LEU A 161 -3.91 1.13 -7.97
CA LEU A 161 -3.10 1.44 -6.78
C LEU A 161 -2.28 0.26 -6.26
N ALA A 162 -2.79 -0.98 -6.42
CA ALA A 162 -1.99 -2.16 -6.14
C ALA A 162 -0.80 -2.28 -7.11
N GLN A 163 -1.02 -2.02 -8.39
CA GLN A 163 0.04 -1.99 -9.40
C GLN A 163 1.05 -0.85 -9.14
N PHE A 164 0.57 0.34 -8.78
CA PHE A 164 1.43 1.44 -8.38
C PHE A 164 2.34 1.05 -7.19
N ALA A 165 1.78 0.44 -6.15
CA ALA A 165 2.57 -0.03 -4.99
C ALA A 165 3.68 -1.01 -5.41
N PHE A 166 3.34 -2.00 -6.25
CA PHE A 166 4.31 -2.93 -6.81
C PHE A 166 5.43 -2.21 -7.58
N GLN A 167 5.08 -1.25 -8.43
CA GLN A 167 6.04 -0.48 -9.23
C GLN A 167 6.97 0.37 -8.35
N GLN A 168 6.44 1.03 -7.30
CA GLN A 168 7.27 1.84 -6.40
C GLN A 168 8.25 0.98 -5.60
N ILE A 169 7.80 -0.17 -5.08
CA ILE A 169 8.67 -1.10 -4.36
C ILE A 169 9.73 -1.71 -5.31
N SER A 170 9.37 -2.02 -6.55
CA SER A 170 10.31 -2.55 -7.56
C SER A 170 11.39 -1.51 -7.93
N ARG A 171 10.98 -0.27 -8.22
CA ARG A 171 11.88 0.85 -8.52
C ARG A 171 12.87 1.12 -7.39
N ARG A 172 12.43 0.96 -6.13
CA ARG A 172 13.32 1.08 -4.97
C ARG A 172 14.44 0.03 -4.97
N GLY A 173 14.13 -1.22 -5.34
CA GLY A 173 15.13 -2.26 -5.51
C GLY A 173 16.09 -1.95 -6.66
N GLU A 174 15.55 -1.50 -7.80
CA GLU A 174 16.32 -1.14 -9.00
C GLU A 174 17.29 0.03 -8.72
N ALA A 175 16.82 1.06 -8.02
CA ALA A 175 17.62 2.22 -7.68
C ALA A 175 18.80 1.86 -6.76
N GLN A 176 18.57 1.01 -5.75
CA GLN A 176 19.63 0.55 -4.85
C GLN A 176 20.62 -0.38 -5.55
N ALA A 177 20.15 -1.30 -6.39
CA ALA A 177 21.01 -2.16 -7.21
C ALA A 177 21.88 -1.34 -8.17
N SER A 178 21.31 -0.31 -8.80
CA SER A 178 22.03 0.60 -9.70
C SER A 178 23.10 1.40 -8.96
N ALA A 179 22.76 1.95 -7.79
CA ALA A 179 23.72 2.69 -6.96
C ALA A 179 24.88 1.80 -6.47
N ALA A 180 24.59 0.54 -6.11
CA ALA A 180 25.61 -0.42 -5.69
C ALA A 180 26.51 -0.89 -6.85
N ALA A 181 26.02 -0.90 -8.09
CA ALA A 181 26.83 -1.27 -9.26
C ALA A 181 27.84 -0.17 -9.66
N THR A 182 27.65 1.06 -9.18
CA THR A 182 28.54 2.20 -9.44
C THR A 182 29.52 2.51 -8.31
N GLN A 183 29.48 1.74 -7.22
CA GLN A 183 30.45 1.80 -6.11
C GLN A 183 31.61 0.84 -6.36
#